data_AF-A0A2E8PUR2-F1
#
_entry.id   AF-A0A2E8PUR2-F1
#
_cell.length_a   1.000
_cell.length_b   1.000
_cell.length_c   1.000
_cell.angle_alpha   90.00
_cell.angle_beta   90.00
_cell.angle_gamma   90.00
#
_symmetry.space_group_name_H-M   'P 1'
#
loop_
_entity.id
_entity.type
_entity.pdbx_description
1 polymer ?
#
loop_
_entity_poly.entity_id
_entity_poly.type
_entity_poly.pdbx_seq_one_letter_code
_entity_poly.pdbx_strand_id
1 'polypeptide(L)'
;MCYSVIREEVAMKYRTRQKLRTLLTVGISGAAVGIVLANVQMGKLNPLSTLNGIVDGLLIGSTLAAYHLFFYDGGRTQFFRKLNFSLSLMVNSISYTALIIFSRTLGRLLTLEYANPMAAFEDPLLLETTVLVLLASLLVNAVFQASELIGSGELRRFVTGRYHRPKTEFRVFLFLDLVSSTSIAERIGSLSFLNLLDDFYRDLTEAILRSRAEIYKYVGDEIILTWTRSTASAR
;
A
#
# COMPACT_ATOMS: atom_id res chain seq x y z
N MET A 1 25.84 14.02 18.73
CA MET A 1 26.08 14.41 17.32
C MET A 1 26.51 13.24 16.45
N CYS A 2 27.44 12.37 16.88
CA CYS A 2 27.84 11.20 16.08
C CYS A 2 26.72 10.13 15.92
N TYR A 3 25.88 9.95 16.95
CA TYR A 3 24.79 8.96 16.94
C TYR A 3 23.64 9.32 15.97
N SER A 4 23.36 10.62 15.74
CA SER A 4 22.32 11.07 14.82
C SER A 4 22.74 10.90 13.35
N VAL A 5 24.01 11.15 13.03
CA VAL A 5 24.56 10.99 11.68
C VAL A 5 24.59 9.51 11.27
N ILE A 6 25.01 8.61 12.17
CA ILE A 6 25.02 7.16 11.90
C ILE A 6 23.59 6.63 11.74
N ARG A 7 22.63 7.13 12.53
CA ARG A 7 21.21 6.76 12.39
C ARG A 7 20.63 7.20 11.05
N GLU A 8 20.98 8.41 10.58
CA GLU A 8 20.55 8.91 9.28
C GLU A 8 21.19 8.15 8.12
N GLU A 9 22.50 7.85 8.17
CA GLU A 9 23.15 7.03 7.13
C GLU A 9 22.57 5.61 7.05
N VAL A 10 22.36 4.95 8.20
CA VAL A 10 21.77 3.61 8.25
C VAL A 10 20.31 3.64 7.79
N ALA A 11 19.53 4.64 8.20
CA ALA A 11 18.15 4.81 7.76
C ALA A 11 18.05 5.13 6.26
N MET A 12 18.97 5.93 5.72
CA MET A 12 19.08 6.22 4.28
C MET A 12 19.42 4.96 3.49
N LYS A 13 20.42 4.20 3.93
CA LYS A 13 20.84 2.94 3.27
C LYS A 13 19.74 1.88 3.34
N TYR A 14 19.00 1.81 4.45
CA TYR A 14 17.85 0.91 4.63
C TYR A 14 16.68 1.30 3.72
N ARG A 15 16.29 2.59 3.70
CA ARG A 15 15.25 3.11 2.79
C ARG A 15 15.62 2.82 1.35
N THR A 16 16.84 3.14 0.91
CA THR A 16 17.29 2.89 -0.47
C THR A 16 17.25 1.41 -0.83
N ARG A 17 17.69 0.50 0.06
CA ARG A 17 17.59 -0.95 -0.16
C ARG A 17 16.15 -1.45 -0.20
N GLN A 18 15.27 -0.90 0.62
CA GLN A 18 13.85 -1.25 0.62
C GLN A 18 13.16 -0.78 -0.65
N LYS A 19 13.44 0.45 -1.10
CA LYS A 19 12.98 1.00 -2.39
C LYS A 19 13.43 0.14 -3.57
N LEU A 20 14.71 -0.25 -3.58
CA LEU A 20 15.28 -1.11 -4.63
C LEU A 20 14.66 -2.52 -4.60
N ARG A 21 14.42 -3.08 -3.41
CA ARG A 21 13.72 -4.38 -3.29
C ARG A 21 12.30 -4.31 -3.82
N THR A 22 11.52 -3.29 -3.47
CA THR A 22 10.16 -3.12 -3.96
C THR A 22 10.13 -2.98 -5.49
N LEU A 23 11.02 -2.16 -6.07
CA LEU A 23 11.19 -2.03 -7.52
C LEU A 23 11.47 -3.38 -8.19
N LEU A 24 12.41 -4.15 -7.65
CA LEU A 24 12.76 -5.46 -8.20
C LEU A 24 11.61 -6.47 -8.07
N THR A 25 10.94 -6.55 -6.92
CA THR A 25 9.83 -7.51 -6.72
C THR A 25 8.63 -7.18 -7.58
N VAL A 26 8.27 -5.90 -7.72
CA VAL A 26 7.15 -5.46 -8.55
C VAL A 26 7.47 -5.57 -10.04
N GLY A 27 8.73 -5.29 -10.43
CA GLY A 27 9.19 -5.49 -11.80
C GLY A 27 9.16 -6.97 -12.21
N ILE A 28 9.65 -7.87 -11.35
CA ILE A 28 9.66 -9.32 -11.62
C ILE A 28 8.24 -9.89 -11.65
N SER A 29 7.37 -9.50 -10.71
CA SER A 29 5.97 -9.94 -10.73
C SER A 29 5.21 -9.38 -11.94
N GLY A 30 5.47 -8.12 -12.32
CA GLY A 30 4.92 -7.49 -13.51
C GLY A 30 5.33 -8.20 -14.80
N ALA A 31 6.61 -8.55 -14.94
CA ALA A 31 7.11 -9.34 -16.08
C ALA A 31 6.46 -10.73 -16.15
N ALA A 32 6.32 -11.42 -15.01
CA ALA A 32 5.68 -12.73 -14.96
C ALA A 32 4.20 -12.66 -15.38
N VAL A 33 3.46 -11.65 -14.91
CA VAL A 33 2.06 -11.43 -15.31
C VAL A 33 1.96 -11.05 -16.78
N GLY A 34 2.86 -10.22 -17.29
CA GLY A 34 2.91 -9.82 -18.71
C GLY A 34 3.10 -11.01 -19.66
N ILE A 35 4.00 -11.94 -19.31
CA ILE A 35 4.19 -13.20 -20.06
C ILE A 35 2.91 -14.03 -20.08
N VAL A 36 2.23 -14.18 -18.94
CA VAL A 36 1.00 -14.97 -18.84
C VAL A 36 -0.11 -14.35 -19.70
N LEU A 37 -0.32 -13.05 -19.59
CA LEU A 37 -1.37 -12.35 -20.34
C LEU A 37 -1.13 -12.39 -21.85
N ALA A 38 0.10 -12.16 -22.30
CA ALA A 38 0.44 -12.21 -23.72
C ALA A 38 0.20 -13.59 -24.35
N ASN A 39 0.45 -14.66 -23.59
CA ASN A 39 0.25 -16.03 -24.06
C ASN A 39 -1.22 -16.49 -23.96
N VAL A 40 -1.96 -16.03 -22.94
CA VAL A 40 -3.41 -16.29 -22.80
C VAL A 40 -4.21 -15.61 -23.92
N GLN A 41 -3.84 -14.38 -24.30
CA GLN A 41 -4.53 -13.65 -25.37
C GLN A 41 -4.32 -14.26 -26.76
N MET A 42 -3.13 -14.80 -27.05
CA MET A 42 -2.85 -15.37 -28.38
C MET A 42 -3.16 -16.88 -28.50
N GLY A 43 -3.36 -17.59 -27.38
CA GLY A 43 -3.65 -19.04 -27.38
C GLY A 43 -2.54 -19.92 -27.98
N LYS A 44 -1.36 -19.34 -28.29
CA LYS A 44 -0.17 -19.99 -28.86
C LYS A 44 1.10 -19.33 -28.33
N LEU A 45 2.17 -20.12 -28.14
CA LEU A 45 3.49 -19.64 -27.75
C LEU A 45 4.19 -18.99 -28.95
N ASN A 46 3.95 -17.69 -29.15
CA ASN A 46 4.67 -16.90 -30.15
C ASN A 46 5.87 -16.18 -29.47
N PRO A 47 7.10 -16.29 -30.01
CA PRO A 47 8.27 -15.64 -29.43
C PRO A 47 8.15 -14.12 -29.36
N LEU A 48 7.54 -13.51 -30.39
CA LEU A 48 7.33 -12.06 -30.48
C LEU A 48 6.34 -11.55 -29.42
N SER A 49 5.22 -12.24 -29.21
CA SER A 49 4.24 -11.83 -28.18
C SER A 49 4.80 -12.02 -26.77
N THR A 50 5.61 -13.07 -26.56
CA THR A 50 6.32 -13.28 -25.29
C THR A 50 7.29 -12.13 -25.02
N LEU A 51 8.04 -11.68 -26.02
CA LEU A 51 8.94 -10.53 -25.92
C LEU A 51 8.17 -9.25 -25.57
N ASN A 52 7.05 -8.98 -26.26
CA ASN A 52 6.21 -7.82 -25.99
C ASN A 52 5.64 -7.86 -24.57
N GLY A 53 5.19 -9.03 -24.11
CA GLY A 53 4.71 -9.20 -22.73
C GLY A 53 5.79 -8.97 -21.67
N ILE A 54 7.04 -9.36 -21.93
CA ILE A 54 8.18 -9.09 -21.03
C ILE A 54 8.46 -7.58 -20.98
N VAL A 55 8.54 -6.93 -22.14
CA VAL A 55 8.82 -5.49 -22.23
C VAL A 55 7.71 -4.69 -21.55
N ASP A 56 6.45 -4.97 -21.85
CA ASP A 56 5.29 -4.34 -21.23
C ASP A 56 5.29 -4.56 -19.72
N GLY A 57 5.51 -5.80 -19.26
CA GLY A 57 5.53 -6.14 -17.84
C GLY A 57 6.64 -5.42 -17.05
N LEU A 58 7.84 -5.30 -17.62
CA LEU A 58 8.95 -4.57 -17.02
C LEU A 58 8.70 -3.04 -16.99
N LEU A 59 8.19 -2.48 -18.08
CA LEU A 59 7.87 -1.05 -18.16
C LEU A 59 6.74 -0.66 -17.21
N ILE A 60 5.66 -1.44 -17.18
CA ILE A 60 4.54 -1.23 -16.27
C ILE A 60 5.02 -1.38 -14.81
N GLY A 61 5.73 -2.47 -14.48
CA GLY A 61 6.19 -2.72 -13.13
C GLY A 61 7.15 -1.63 -12.62
N SER A 62 8.09 -1.19 -13.45
CA SER A 62 9.03 -0.12 -13.10
C SER A 62 8.34 1.24 -12.95
N THR A 63 7.43 1.60 -13.86
CA THR A 63 6.68 2.87 -13.81
C THR A 63 5.77 2.94 -12.59
N LEU A 64 5.05 1.85 -12.28
CA LEU A 64 4.20 1.76 -11.09
C LEU A 64 5.02 1.83 -9.80
N ALA A 65 6.13 1.12 -9.73
CA ALA A 65 7.00 1.16 -8.57
C ALA A 65 7.66 2.55 -8.39
N ALA A 66 8.05 3.21 -9.48
CA ALA A 66 8.50 4.60 -9.43
C ALA A 66 7.38 5.50 -8.88
N TYR A 67 6.16 5.40 -9.42
CA TYR A 67 5.01 6.16 -8.93
C TYR A 67 4.80 5.96 -7.42
N HIS A 68 4.78 4.71 -6.95
CA HIS A 68 4.61 4.39 -5.53
C HIS A 68 5.72 5.01 -4.67
N LEU A 69 6.99 4.89 -5.09
CA LEU A 69 8.13 5.39 -4.32
C LEU A 69 8.25 6.92 -4.28
N PHE A 70 7.79 7.61 -5.33
CA PHE A 70 7.87 9.07 -5.42
C PHE A 70 6.61 9.76 -4.89
N PHE A 71 5.42 9.22 -5.13
CA PHE A 71 4.15 9.84 -4.73
C PHE A 71 3.65 9.36 -3.37
N TYR A 72 3.78 8.07 -3.04
CA TYR A 72 3.27 7.50 -1.79
C TYR A 72 4.25 7.68 -0.63
N ASP A 73 5.53 7.35 -0.83
CA ASP A 73 6.57 7.49 0.22
C ASP A 73 7.24 8.88 0.24
N GLY A 74 7.13 9.65 -0.84
CA GLY A 74 7.89 10.87 -1.09
C GLY A 74 7.18 12.16 -0.68
N GLY A 75 6.77 12.31 0.59
CA GLY A 75 6.46 13.60 1.23
C GLY A 75 5.30 14.47 0.69
N ARG A 76 4.79 14.23 -0.52
CA ARG A 76 3.62 14.91 -1.12
C ARG A 76 2.28 14.39 -0.60
N THR A 77 2.32 13.41 0.30
CA THR A 77 1.17 12.84 1.02
C THR A 77 0.42 13.85 1.90
N GLN A 78 0.99 15.02 2.23
CA GLN A 78 0.23 16.05 2.93
C GLN A 78 -0.88 16.68 2.07
N PHE A 79 -0.73 16.70 0.75
CA PHE A 79 -1.76 17.22 -0.16
C PHE A 79 -2.88 16.19 -0.37
N PHE A 80 -2.51 14.93 -0.61
CA PHE A 80 -3.48 13.85 -0.81
C PHE A 80 -4.23 13.45 0.47
N ARG A 81 -3.64 13.64 1.67
CA ARG A 81 -4.35 13.45 2.96
C ARG A 81 -5.53 14.41 3.18
N LYS A 82 -5.60 15.52 2.43
CA LYS A 82 -6.71 16.47 2.51
C LYS A 82 -7.86 16.11 1.57
N LEU A 83 -7.68 15.17 0.66
CA LEU A 83 -8.74 14.74 -0.26
C LEU A 83 -9.63 13.71 0.44
N ASN A 84 -10.93 13.82 0.23
CA ASN A 84 -11.88 12.81 0.69
C ASN A 84 -11.54 11.45 0.07
N PHE A 85 -11.87 10.37 0.78
CA PHE A 85 -11.61 8.97 0.38
C PHE A 85 -11.92 8.70 -1.09
N SER A 86 -13.11 9.09 -1.56
CA SER A 86 -13.54 8.86 -2.94
C SER A 86 -12.68 9.59 -3.97
N LEU A 87 -12.27 10.83 -3.68
CA LEU A 87 -11.46 11.62 -4.59
C LEU A 87 -10.03 11.06 -4.66
N SER A 88 -9.47 10.64 -3.52
CA SER A 88 -8.19 9.92 -3.47
C SER A 88 -8.24 8.64 -4.31
N LEU A 89 -9.31 7.84 -4.16
CA LEU A 89 -9.51 6.63 -4.94
C LEU A 89 -9.57 6.89 -6.45
N MET A 90 -10.33 7.92 -6.88
CA MET A 90 -10.44 8.25 -8.30
C MET A 90 -9.13 8.74 -8.88
N VAL A 91 -8.43 9.67 -8.20
CA VAL A 91 -7.18 10.23 -8.72
C VAL A 91 -6.10 9.15 -8.81
N ASN A 92 -5.98 8.28 -7.81
CA ASN A 92 -5.03 7.17 -7.84
C ASN A 92 -5.35 6.20 -8.98
N SER A 93 -6.62 5.80 -9.12
CA SER A 93 -7.02 4.83 -10.14
C SER A 93 -6.86 5.37 -11.56
N ILE A 94 -7.19 6.64 -11.79
CA ILE A 94 -6.97 7.33 -13.07
C ILE A 94 -5.48 7.43 -13.36
N SER A 95 -4.68 7.83 -12.37
CA SER A 95 -3.22 7.95 -12.51
C SER A 95 -2.58 6.61 -12.86
N TYR A 96 -2.94 5.53 -12.17
CA TYR A 96 -2.45 4.19 -12.47
C TYR A 96 -2.86 3.71 -13.86
N THR A 97 -4.11 3.94 -14.26
CA THR A 97 -4.60 3.58 -15.59
C THR A 97 -3.82 4.34 -16.68
N ALA A 98 -3.62 5.65 -16.51
CA ALA A 98 -2.85 6.46 -17.45
C ALA A 98 -1.40 5.99 -17.59
N LEU A 99 -0.74 5.66 -16.47
CA LEU A 99 0.63 5.14 -16.48
C LEU A 99 0.74 3.77 -17.16
N ILE A 100 -0.24 2.89 -16.97
CA ILE A 100 -0.26 1.57 -17.61
C ILE A 100 -0.45 1.71 -19.12
N ILE A 101 -1.39 2.55 -19.57
CA ILE A 101 -1.61 2.84 -20.99
C ILE A 101 -0.35 3.44 -21.61
N PHE A 102 0.26 4.42 -20.95
CA PHE A 102 1.51 5.04 -21.41
C PHE A 102 2.64 4.01 -21.53
N SER A 103 2.82 3.16 -20.51
CA SER A 103 3.86 2.13 -20.49
C SER A 103 3.66 1.10 -21.60
N ARG A 104 2.41 0.69 -21.88
CA ARG A 104 2.08 -0.24 -22.98
C ARG A 104 2.32 0.38 -24.35
N THR A 105 1.90 1.63 -24.56
CA THR A 105 2.16 2.34 -25.82
C THR A 105 3.67 2.47 -26.04
N LEU A 106 4.43 2.80 -24.99
CA LEU A 106 5.88 2.87 -25.06
C LEU A 106 6.52 1.50 -25.33
N GLY A 107 6.04 0.44 -24.68
CA GLY A 107 6.51 -0.93 -24.90
C GLY A 107 6.34 -1.38 -26.34
N ARG A 108 5.16 -1.16 -26.92
CA ARG A 108 4.85 -1.49 -28.33
C ARG A 108 5.62 -0.66 -29.35
N LEU A 109 5.98 0.58 -28.99
CA LEU A 109 6.90 1.38 -29.81
C LEU A 109 8.33 0.82 -29.77
N LEU A 110 8.80 0.40 -28.59
CA LEU A 110 10.13 -0.18 -28.43
C LEU A 110 10.28 -1.54 -29.11
N THR A 111 9.21 -2.33 -29.17
CA THR A 111 9.19 -3.63 -29.86
C THR A 111 8.87 -3.51 -31.35
N LEU A 112 8.73 -2.28 -31.87
CA LEU A 112 8.41 -1.97 -33.27
C LEU A 112 7.07 -2.55 -33.75
N GLU A 113 6.19 -2.93 -32.83
CA GLU A 113 4.82 -3.35 -33.14
C GLU A 113 3.96 -2.14 -33.57
N TYR A 114 4.24 -0.97 -33.02
CA TYR A 114 3.63 0.30 -33.41
C TYR A 114 4.58 1.15 -34.25
N ALA A 115 4.08 1.63 -35.40
CA ALA A 115 4.83 2.53 -36.27
C ALA A 115 4.97 3.95 -35.69
N ASN A 116 3.98 4.40 -34.90
CA ASN A 116 3.98 5.70 -34.24
C ASN A 116 3.06 5.65 -33.00
N PRO A 117 3.14 6.63 -32.08
CA PRO A 117 2.31 6.63 -30.87
C PRO A 117 0.81 6.71 -31.15
N MET A 118 0.40 7.23 -32.32
CA MET A 118 -1.01 7.35 -32.70
C MET A 118 -1.63 6.00 -33.05
N ALA A 119 -0.82 5.03 -33.49
CA ALA A 119 -1.26 3.65 -33.74
C ALA A 119 -1.89 2.99 -32.50
N ALA A 120 -1.59 3.48 -31.30
CA ALA A 120 -2.25 3.02 -30.08
C ALA A 120 -3.77 3.29 -30.11
N PHE A 121 -4.20 4.42 -30.65
CA PHE A 121 -5.62 4.80 -30.74
C PHE A 121 -6.39 4.00 -31.79
N GLU A 122 -5.68 3.33 -32.70
CA GLU A 122 -6.24 2.46 -33.72
C GLU A 122 -6.34 1.00 -33.24
N ASP A 123 -5.74 0.65 -32.10
CA ASP A 123 -5.81 -0.71 -31.53
C ASP A 123 -7.27 -1.01 -31.13
N PRO A 124 -7.94 -2.00 -31.77
CA PRO A 124 -9.30 -2.37 -31.41
C PRO A 124 -9.43 -2.87 -29.97
N LEU A 125 -8.33 -3.33 -29.36
CA LEU A 125 -8.29 -3.78 -27.96
C LEU A 125 -8.09 -2.63 -26.97
N LEU A 126 -7.89 -1.38 -27.42
CA LEU A 126 -7.61 -0.25 -26.52
C LEU A 126 -8.76 -0.02 -25.53
N LEU A 127 -10.00 -0.03 -25.99
CA LEU A 127 -11.15 0.23 -25.11
C LEU A 127 -11.33 -0.88 -24.07
N GLU A 128 -11.29 -2.13 -24.50
CA GLU A 128 -11.42 -3.30 -23.62
C GLU A 128 -10.32 -3.32 -22.56
N THR A 129 -9.08 -3.12 -22.98
CA THR A 129 -7.93 -3.14 -22.08
C THR A 129 -7.93 -1.94 -21.13
N THR A 130 -8.35 -0.76 -21.59
CA THR A 130 -8.50 0.44 -20.74
C THR A 130 -9.56 0.23 -19.67
N VAL A 131 -10.75 -0.27 -20.04
CA VAL A 131 -11.83 -0.53 -19.09
C VAL A 131 -11.41 -1.58 -18.06
N LEU A 132 -10.79 -2.68 -18.51
CA LEU A 132 -10.30 -3.73 -17.63
C LEU A 132 -9.26 -3.19 -16.64
N VAL A 133 -8.28 -2.44 -17.12
CA VAL A 133 -7.21 -1.86 -16.28
C VAL A 133 -7.77 -0.83 -15.30
N LEU A 134 -8.75 -0.01 -15.72
CA LEU A 134 -9.40 0.96 -14.86
C LEU A 134 -10.16 0.27 -13.71
N LEU A 135 -10.96 -0.74 -14.03
CA LEU A 135 -11.70 -1.52 -13.03
C LEU A 135 -10.77 -2.26 -12.07
N ALA A 136 -9.72 -2.89 -12.60
CA ALA A 136 -8.70 -3.55 -11.79
C ALA A 136 -7.99 -2.54 -10.87
N SER A 137 -7.62 -1.37 -11.38
CA SER A 137 -7.00 -0.31 -10.60
C SER A 137 -7.94 0.19 -9.49
N LEU A 138 -9.21 0.43 -9.80
CA LEU A 138 -10.22 0.82 -8.80
C LEU A 138 -10.35 -0.22 -7.69
N LEU A 139 -10.48 -1.49 -8.05
CA LEU A 139 -10.61 -2.59 -7.09
C LEU A 139 -9.37 -2.67 -6.18
N VAL A 140 -8.19 -2.71 -6.78
CA VAL A 140 -6.92 -2.85 -6.05
C VAL A 140 -6.72 -1.66 -5.11
N ASN A 141 -6.95 -0.42 -5.58
CA ASN A 141 -6.82 0.76 -4.75
C ASN A 141 -7.87 0.82 -3.63
N ALA A 142 -9.10 0.37 -3.89
CA ALA A 142 -10.13 0.29 -2.85
C ALA A 142 -9.74 -0.72 -1.76
N VAL A 143 -9.20 -1.88 -2.14
CA VAL A 143 -8.71 -2.88 -1.17
C VAL A 143 -7.55 -2.35 -0.36
N PHE A 144 -6.58 -1.67 -0.98
CA PHE A 144 -5.46 -1.06 -0.26
C PHE A 144 -5.91 0.02 0.72
N GLN A 145 -6.77 0.95 0.29
CA GLN A 145 -7.28 1.98 1.19
C GLN A 145 -8.16 1.40 2.30
N ALA A 146 -8.98 0.38 2.01
CA ALA A 146 -9.72 -0.35 3.05
C ALA A 146 -8.77 -1.03 4.05
N SER A 147 -7.63 -1.56 3.57
CA SER A 147 -6.64 -2.19 4.44
C SER A 147 -5.92 -1.20 5.35
N GLU A 148 -5.74 0.05 4.91
CA GLU A 148 -5.21 1.13 5.75
C GLU A 148 -6.21 1.57 6.82
N LEU A 149 -7.51 1.60 6.50
CA LEU A 149 -8.58 1.97 7.43
C LEU A 149 -8.90 0.90 8.48
N ILE A 150 -8.95 -0.37 8.05
CA ILE A 150 -9.33 -1.51 8.91
C ILE A 150 -8.10 -2.08 9.63
N GLY A 151 -6.90 -1.87 9.09
CA GLY A 151 -5.68 -2.56 9.48
C GLY A 151 -5.48 -3.83 8.66
N SER A 152 -4.28 -4.00 8.10
CA SER A 152 -3.95 -5.06 7.14
C SER A 152 -4.19 -6.49 7.67
N GLY A 153 -3.98 -6.71 8.97
CA GLY A 153 -4.25 -7.99 9.64
C GLY A 153 -5.74 -8.30 9.79
N GLU A 154 -6.54 -7.28 10.10
CA GLU A 154 -7.97 -7.40 10.35
C GLU A 154 -8.76 -7.56 9.03
N LEU A 155 -8.34 -6.89 7.95
CA LEU A 155 -8.93 -7.08 6.63
C LEU A 155 -8.81 -8.53 6.15
N ARG A 156 -7.67 -9.18 6.39
CA ARG A 156 -7.51 -10.63 6.11
C ARG A 156 -8.44 -11.48 6.96
N ARG A 157 -8.58 -11.18 8.26
CA ARG A 157 -9.50 -11.90 9.16
C ARG A 157 -10.97 -11.71 8.74
N PHE A 158 -11.32 -10.53 8.23
CA PHE A 158 -12.63 -10.22 7.67
C PHE A 158 -12.91 -11.05 6.40
N VAL A 159 -12.03 -10.98 5.39
CA VAL A 159 -12.21 -11.68 4.10
C VAL A 159 -12.20 -13.20 4.25
N THR A 160 -11.40 -13.74 5.18
CA THR A 160 -11.37 -15.19 5.46
C THR A 160 -12.60 -15.69 6.25
N GLY A 161 -13.57 -14.82 6.55
CA GLY A 161 -14.78 -15.15 7.30
C GLY A 161 -14.53 -15.43 8.79
N ARG A 162 -13.30 -15.20 9.28
CA ARG A 162 -12.92 -15.46 10.67
C ARG A 162 -13.65 -14.55 11.66
N TYR A 163 -14.12 -13.39 11.21
CA TYR A 163 -14.95 -12.47 12.00
C TYR A 163 -16.34 -13.02 12.35
N HIS A 164 -16.90 -13.87 11.49
CA HIS A 164 -18.29 -14.33 11.63
C HIS A 164 -18.44 -15.60 12.47
N ARG A 165 -17.33 -16.20 12.92
CA ARG A 165 -17.34 -17.42 13.73
C ARG A 165 -16.65 -17.16 15.06
N PRO A 166 -17.38 -17.11 16.19
CA PRO A 166 -16.75 -16.96 17.50
C PRO A 166 -15.78 -18.11 17.73
N LYS A 167 -14.54 -17.77 18.12
CA LYS A 167 -13.49 -18.73 18.45
C LYS A 167 -12.95 -18.43 19.83
N THR A 168 -12.78 -19.47 20.64
CA THR A 168 -12.05 -19.38 21.90
C THR A 168 -10.56 -19.23 21.58
N GLU A 169 -10.00 -18.06 21.88
CA GLU A 169 -8.58 -17.76 21.75
C GLU A 169 -8.02 -17.32 23.10
N PHE A 170 -6.85 -17.82 23.48
CA PHE A 170 -6.15 -17.29 24.65
C PHE A 170 -5.51 -15.96 24.28
N ARG A 171 -5.92 -14.90 24.97
CA ARG A 171 -5.39 -13.55 24.81
C ARG A 171 -5.08 -12.94 26.16
N VAL A 172 -3.92 -12.29 26.26
CA VAL A 172 -3.58 -11.41 27.40
C VAL A 172 -4.03 -10.01 27.02
N PHE A 173 -4.68 -9.31 27.95
CA PHE A 173 -5.12 -7.92 27.75
C PHE A 173 -4.36 -7.00 28.70
N LEU A 174 -3.98 -5.83 28.19
CA LEU A 174 -3.43 -4.72 28.96
C LEU A 174 -4.28 -3.49 28.69
N PHE A 175 -4.70 -2.85 29.77
CA PHE A 175 -5.45 -1.61 29.75
C PHE A 175 -4.49 -0.49 30.16
N LEU A 176 -4.33 0.51 29.30
CA LEU A 176 -3.47 1.68 29.55
C LEU A 176 -4.33 2.93 29.51
N ASP A 177 -4.31 3.70 30.59
CA ASP A 177 -5.12 4.91 30.74
C ASP A 177 -4.26 6.10 31.16
N LEU A 178 -4.69 7.31 30.81
CA LEU A 178 -4.00 8.55 31.16
C LEU A 178 -4.38 9.00 32.57
N VAL A 179 -3.37 9.22 33.40
CA VAL A 179 -3.59 9.72 34.76
C VAL A 179 -4.18 11.13 34.72
N SER A 180 -5.32 11.31 35.40
CA SER A 180 -6.01 12.60 35.54
C SER A 180 -6.42 13.25 34.21
N SER A 181 -6.79 12.45 33.22
CA SER A 181 -7.17 12.90 31.88
C SER A 181 -8.30 13.94 31.86
N THR A 182 -9.34 13.77 32.68
CA THR A 182 -10.45 14.73 32.79
C THR A 182 -9.95 16.11 33.18
N SER A 183 -9.11 16.21 34.22
CA SER A 183 -8.55 17.48 34.68
C SER A 183 -7.62 18.11 33.64
N ILE A 184 -6.89 17.29 32.88
CA ILE A 184 -6.05 17.77 31.78
C ILE A 184 -6.95 18.37 30.68
N ALA A 185 -7.97 17.63 30.24
CA ALA A 185 -8.90 18.04 29.19
C ALA A 185 -9.64 19.34 29.54
N GLU A 186 -10.10 19.48 30.79
CA GLU A 186 -10.73 20.70 31.29
C GLU A 186 -9.77 21.90 31.27
N ARG A 187 -8.49 21.68 31.56
CA ARG A 187 -7.48 22.76 31.62
C ARG A 187 -6.99 23.22 30.25
N ILE A 188 -6.75 22.30 29.32
CA ILE A 188 -6.13 22.62 28.01
C ILE A 188 -7.13 22.74 26.86
N GLY A 189 -8.40 22.37 27.11
CA GLY A 189 -9.46 22.37 26.11
C GLY A 189 -9.43 21.12 25.21
N SER A 190 -10.58 20.83 24.60
CA SER A 190 -10.81 19.59 23.84
C SER A 190 -9.86 19.40 22.65
N LEU A 191 -9.58 20.46 21.88
CA LEU A 191 -8.72 20.34 20.70
C LEU A 191 -7.25 20.09 21.06
N SER A 192 -6.75 20.77 22.10
CA SER A 192 -5.39 20.53 22.60
C SER A 192 -5.25 19.15 23.24
N PHE A 193 -6.31 18.66 23.90
CA PHE A 193 -6.36 17.31 24.45
C PHE A 193 -6.33 16.24 23.37
N LEU A 194 -7.03 16.44 22.25
CA LEU A 194 -6.95 15.55 21.09
C LEU A 194 -5.54 15.49 20.50
N ASN A 195 -4.84 16.63 20.42
CA ASN A 195 -3.44 16.64 19.98
C ASN A 195 -2.51 15.92 20.97
N LEU A 196 -2.72 16.11 22.27
CA LEU A 196 -1.99 15.38 23.32
C LEU A 196 -2.18 13.86 23.18
N LEU A 197 -3.39 13.39 22.87
CA LEU A 197 -3.66 11.99 22.61
C LEU A 197 -2.93 11.48 21.35
N ASP A 198 -2.90 12.24 20.26
CA ASP A 198 -2.15 11.83 19.05
C ASP A 198 -0.66 11.69 19.33
N ASP A 199 -0.08 12.63 20.08
CA ASP A 199 1.33 12.59 20.51
C ASP A 199 1.59 11.39 21.42
N PHE A 200 0.74 11.14 22.41
CA PHE A 200 0.83 9.99 23.30
C PHE A 200 0.79 8.65 22.54
N TYR A 201 -0.13 8.51 21.58
CA TYR A 201 -0.21 7.29 20.76
C TYR A 201 1.00 7.13 19.83
N ARG A 202 1.55 8.22 19.29
CA ARG A 202 2.81 8.17 18.51
C ARG A 202 3.97 7.66 19.36
N ASP A 203 4.11 8.15 20.58
CA ASP A 203 5.18 7.73 21.49
C ASP A 203 5.05 6.26 21.88
N LEU A 204 3.83 5.77 22.08
CA LEU A 204 3.56 4.35 22.36
C LEU A 204 3.81 3.42 21.17
N THR A 205 3.70 3.92 19.93
CA THR A 205 3.72 3.10 18.71
C THR A 205 4.97 2.21 18.65
N GLU A 206 6.16 2.73 18.98
CA GLU A 206 7.39 1.94 18.93
C GLU A 206 7.39 0.81 19.98
N ALA A 207 6.90 1.06 21.19
CA ALA A 207 6.82 0.06 22.25
C ALA A 207 5.80 -1.05 21.93
N ILE A 208 4.65 -0.68 21.36
CA ILE A 208 3.61 -1.61 20.89
C ILE A 208 4.19 -2.53 19.80
N LEU A 209 4.87 -1.95 18.80
CA LEU A 209 5.50 -2.73 17.72
C LEU A 209 6.59 -3.68 18.23
N ARG A 210 7.48 -3.20 19.13
CA ARG A 210 8.55 -4.02 19.71
C ARG A 210 8.01 -5.16 20.58
N SER A 211 6.93 -4.92 21.31
CA SER A 211 6.25 -5.95 22.13
C SER A 211 5.34 -6.86 21.31
N ARG A 212 5.17 -6.59 20.00
CA ARG A 212 4.26 -7.32 19.10
C ARG A 212 2.82 -7.36 19.63
N ALA A 213 2.41 -6.32 20.35
CA ALA A 213 1.04 -6.18 20.83
C ALA A 213 0.11 -5.79 19.66
N GLU A 214 -1.11 -6.32 19.66
CA GLU A 214 -2.20 -5.87 18.78
C GLU A 214 -3.04 -4.82 19.54
N ILE A 215 -3.43 -3.74 18.88
CA ILE A 215 -4.36 -2.77 19.47
C ILE A 215 -5.77 -3.34 19.31
N TYR A 216 -6.42 -3.65 20.44
CA TYR A 216 -7.78 -4.18 20.43
C TYR A 216 -8.82 -3.08 20.25
N LYS A 217 -8.70 -1.98 21.02
CA LYS A 217 -9.64 -0.87 20.97
C LYS A 217 -9.06 0.40 21.61
N TYR A 218 -9.49 1.55 21.11
CA TYR A 218 -9.37 2.85 21.78
C TYR A 218 -10.70 3.20 22.46
N VAL A 219 -10.66 3.58 23.72
CA VAL A 219 -11.83 3.93 24.53
C VAL A 219 -11.57 5.28 25.19
N GLY A 220 -11.89 6.37 24.47
CA GLY A 220 -11.55 7.71 24.93
C GLY A 220 -10.03 7.93 24.95
N ASP A 221 -9.50 8.10 26.14
CA ASP A 221 -8.07 8.23 26.48
C ASP A 221 -7.40 6.89 26.85
N GLU A 222 -8.19 5.82 26.97
CA GLU A 222 -7.72 4.47 27.25
C GLU A 222 -7.38 3.72 25.95
N ILE A 223 -6.27 2.98 25.96
CA ILE A 223 -5.89 2.04 24.91
C ILE A 223 -5.83 0.61 25.45
N ILE A 224 -6.55 -0.29 24.78
CA ILE A 224 -6.58 -1.72 25.11
C ILE A 224 -5.65 -2.46 24.15
N LEU A 225 -4.61 -3.06 24.71
CA LEU A 225 -3.63 -3.88 23.99
C LEU A 225 -3.85 -5.36 24.24
N THR A 226 -3.54 -6.19 23.26
CA THR A 226 -3.70 -7.64 23.37
C THR A 226 -2.56 -8.43 22.74
N TRP A 227 -2.25 -9.59 23.33
CA TRP A 227 -1.29 -10.55 22.80
C TRP A 227 -1.94 -11.92 22.65
N THR A 228 -1.63 -12.60 21.54
CA THR A 228 -1.95 -14.02 21.36
C THR A 228 -0.96 -14.89 22.13
N ARG A 229 -1.35 -16.14 22.47
CA ARG A 229 -0.49 -17.10 23.19
C ARG A 229 0.92 -17.25 22.60
N SER A 230 1.05 -17.29 21.28
CA SER A 230 2.34 -17.42 20.59
C SER A 230 3.27 -16.23 20.82
N THR A 231 2.69 -15.05 21.01
CA THR A 231 3.44 -13.81 21.18
C THR A 231 3.73 -13.52 22.65
N ALA A 232 2.78 -13.87 23.53
CA ALA A 232 2.92 -13.70 24.98
C ALA A 232 3.99 -14.63 25.59
N SER A 233 4.22 -15.82 25.01
CA SER A 233 5.19 -16.82 25.49
C SER A 233 6.58 -16.71 24.86
N ALA A 234 6.81 -15.76 23.94
CA ALA A 234 8.09 -15.59 23.25
C ALA A 234 9.14 -14.81 24.09
N ARG A 235 9.07 -14.91 25.42
CA ARG A 235 10.04 -14.35 26.38
C ARG A 235 10.57 -15.44 27.29
#